data_AF-A0A818KPI6-F1
#
_entry.id   AF-A0A818KPI6-F1
#
_cell.length_a   1.000
_cell.length_b   1.000
_cell.length_c   1.000
_cell.angle_alpha   90.00
_cell.angle_beta   90.00
_cell.angle_gamma   90.00
#
_symmetry.space_group_name_H-M   'P 1'
#
loop_
_entity.id
_entity.type
_entity.pdbx_description
1 polymer ?
#
loop_
_entity_poly.entity_id
_entity_poly.type
_entity_poly.pdbx_seq_one_letter_code
_entity_poly.pdbx_strand_id
1 'polypeptide(L)'
;MSRLKVVLLTESNSLTGNDALPYKYYGQKLWEKIQSIVEELHHRCESVDLHKLDFQEHESVNKFLNADIVIMDVTNPDRRPTFMYHKGNRESMDCMDDIVLIQASGVENDNAIQDLKTTCKIKLLIVYRYDESKDVFYDITQSSSPPPLLNTTLKCFLERAADNIQKGLADRYISRMNTRKVELQDSKAYHDFLWNEVCAEMLNETNQEYVTPKLITKLMYAFRDIQDYESMIKLNQRCEQLLEIAKKIRNNMMISYLTAFARSRRNEPGDRDEALSILEHLCHTKKTESELSNDVICLCGRIYKDKYTESFCQDQESLDKAIEWYRRGFAADPNIYAGINLLFLLAIKTEDLKRNNEAYRIIIQLNALLGKKGRSLRDLTDYWDVATYFELHAVQRDWSKACLAALHMYLLNPPIWYLKSTINNLKILHQATRMRNQKKLQQQRSIISDDEDVYSFWIDFFSDSIDSV
;
A
#
# COMPACT_ATOMS: atom_id res chain seq x y z
N MET A 1 -13.09 21.63 14.98
CA MET A 1 -11.73 21.61 14.38
C MET A 1 -10.96 20.47 14.99
N SER A 2 -10.29 19.64 14.18
CA SER A 2 -9.43 18.59 14.71
C SER A 2 -8.25 19.23 15.46
N ARG A 3 -7.79 18.57 16.53
CA ARG A 3 -6.68 19.05 17.34
C ARG A 3 -5.38 18.72 16.64
N LEU A 4 -4.58 19.73 16.31
CA LEU A 4 -3.22 19.52 15.78
C LEU A 4 -2.33 18.85 16.83
N LYS A 5 -1.44 17.97 16.38
CA LYS A 5 -0.30 17.49 17.17
C LYS A 5 0.88 18.43 16.94
N VAL A 6 1.09 19.36 17.86
CA VAL A 6 2.21 20.31 17.84
C VAL A 6 3.33 19.77 18.72
N VAL A 7 4.52 19.59 18.14
CA VAL A 7 5.73 19.20 18.87
C VAL A 7 6.66 20.40 18.97
N LEU A 8 7.02 20.74 20.21
CA LEU A 8 8.06 21.72 20.51
C LEU A 8 9.40 20.97 20.57
N LEU A 9 10.33 21.34 19.70
CA LEU A 9 11.67 20.77 19.77
C LEU A 9 12.48 21.54 20.82
N THR A 10 12.73 20.87 21.95
CA THR A 10 13.39 21.45 23.12
C THR A 10 14.83 21.00 23.22
N GLU A 11 15.61 21.73 24.01
CA GLU A 11 16.99 21.40 24.32
C GLU A 11 17.09 21.01 25.80
N SER A 12 17.35 19.73 26.13
CA SER A 12 17.67 19.35 27.51
C SER A 12 19.12 19.66 27.87
N ASN A 13 19.30 20.19 29.10
CA ASN A 13 20.52 20.39 29.89
C ASN A 13 21.78 19.56 29.54
N SER A 14 22.52 19.91 28.49
CA SER A 14 23.91 19.42 28.27
C SER A 14 24.97 20.52 28.21
N LEU A 15 24.65 21.75 28.61
CA LEU A 15 25.64 22.84 28.74
C LEU A 15 26.06 22.99 30.20
N THR A 16 27.13 22.29 30.58
CA THR A 16 27.87 22.47 31.86
C THR A 16 28.95 23.55 31.73
N GLY A 17 28.59 24.73 31.21
CA GLY A 17 29.51 25.85 31.02
C GLY A 17 28.85 27.20 31.30
N ASN A 18 29.61 28.12 31.91
CA ASN A 18 29.17 29.46 32.37
C ASN A 18 28.77 30.44 31.24
N ASP A 19 28.79 30.04 29.97
CA ASP A 19 28.43 30.90 28.82
C ASP A 19 26.95 30.78 28.38
N ALA A 20 26.13 29.96 29.05
CA ALA A 20 24.76 29.60 28.64
C ALA A 20 23.64 30.57 29.12
N LEU A 21 23.94 31.83 29.46
CA LEU A 21 23.09 32.61 30.37
C LEU A 21 21.92 33.43 29.76
N PRO A 22 21.93 33.94 28.51
CA PRO A 22 20.76 34.61 27.93
C PRO A 22 19.79 33.65 27.22
N TYR A 23 20.30 32.76 26.35
CA TYR A 23 19.49 31.87 25.52
C TYR A 23 18.66 30.88 26.35
N LYS A 24 19.21 30.40 27.47
CA LYS A 24 18.51 29.47 28.36
C LYS A 24 17.31 30.10 29.08
N TYR A 25 17.44 31.36 29.50
CA TYR A 25 16.38 32.07 30.23
C TYR A 25 15.27 32.56 29.29
N TYR A 26 15.63 33.14 28.14
CA TYR A 26 14.62 33.59 27.16
C TYR A 26 13.97 32.42 26.41
N GLY A 27 14.70 31.33 26.16
CA GLY A 27 14.17 30.12 25.54
C GLY A 27 13.08 29.46 26.38
N GLN A 28 13.26 29.37 27.71
CA GLN A 28 12.21 28.84 28.59
C GLN A 28 10.93 29.70 28.54
N LYS A 29 11.07 31.03 28.64
CA LYS A 29 9.91 31.94 28.54
C LYS A 29 9.22 31.88 27.18
N LEU A 30 9.98 31.71 26.11
CA LEU A 30 9.45 31.55 24.76
C LEU A 30 8.60 30.26 24.68
N TRP A 31 9.13 29.14 25.20
CA TRP A 31 8.41 27.87 25.19
C TRP A 31 7.16 27.87 26.05
N GLU A 32 7.19 28.49 27.23
CA GLU A 32 6.01 28.67 28.08
C GLU A 32 4.90 29.46 27.35
N LYS A 33 5.27 30.53 26.64
CA LYS A 33 4.31 31.31 25.83
C LYS A 33 3.76 30.53 24.65
N ILE A 34 4.61 29.78 23.93
CA ILE A 34 4.17 28.97 22.79
C ILE A 34 3.24 27.85 23.26
N GLN A 35 3.59 27.15 24.33
CA GLN A 35 2.76 26.11 24.93
C GLN A 35 1.38 26.68 25.32
N SER A 36 1.34 27.84 25.97
CA SER A 36 0.09 28.50 26.33
C SER A 36 -0.80 28.80 25.12
N ILE A 37 -0.24 29.18 23.96
CA ILE A 37 -1.01 29.45 22.74
C ILE A 37 -1.59 28.15 22.16
N VAL A 38 -0.77 27.10 22.10
CA VAL A 38 -1.19 25.79 21.58
C VAL A 38 -2.32 25.22 22.43
N GLU A 39 -2.23 25.36 23.75
CA GLU A 39 -3.26 24.94 24.71
C GLU A 39 -4.52 25.81 24.62
N GLU A 40 -4.40 27.13 24.43
CA GLU A 40 -5.53 28.05 24.20
C GLU A 40 -6.33 27.67 22.95
N LEU A 41 -5.65 27.23 21.89
CA LEU A 41 -6.26 26.72 20.66
C LEU A 41 -6.77 25.27 20.78
N HIS A 42 -6.67 24.67 21.97
CA HIS A 42 -7.04 23.29 22.26
C HIS A 42 -6.32 22.25 21.39
N HIS A 43 -5.10 22.54 20.94
CA HIS A 43 -4.24 21.58 20.24
C HIS A 43 -3.45 20.72 21.23
N ARG A 44 -2.96 19.57 20.79
CA ARG A 44 -2.09 18.70 21.60
C ARG A 44 -0.67 19.24 21.51
N CYS A 45 -0.11 19.63 22.66
CA CYS A 45 1.27 20.10 22.76
C CYS A 45 2.14 19.01 23.40
N GLU A 46 3.23 18.63 22.73
CA GLU A 46 4.25 17.75 23.28
C GLU A 46 5.63 18.38 23.11
N SER A 47 6.60 17.95 23.90
CA SER A 47 8.01 18.34 23.71
C SER A 47 8.87 17.13 23.38
N VAL A 48 9.83 17.34 22.50
CA VAL A 48 10.84 16.35 22.13
C VAL A 48 12.21 16.99 22.25
N ASP A 49 13.09 16.34 23.00
CA ASP A 49 14.46 16.79 23.19
C ASP A 49 15.30 16.45 21.95
N LEU A 50 15.96 17.45 21.39
CA LEU A 50 16.83 17.32 20.22
C LEU A 50 17.91 16.25 20.43
N HIS A 51 18.49 16.16 21.63
CA HIS A 51 19.50 15.15 21.92
C HIS A 51 18.92 13.74 21.77
N LYS A 52 17.66 13.50 22.14
CA LYS A 52 17.06 12.17 21.97
C LYS A 52 16.84 11.81 20.50
N LEU A 53 16.64 12.80 19.63
CA LEU A 53 16.58 12.58 18.19
C LEU A 53 17.93 12.23 17.58
N ASP A 54 19.02 12.86 18.04
CA ASP A 54 20.40 12.53 17.61
C ASP A 54 20.74 11.06 17.88
N PHE A 55 20.27 10.52 19.02
CA PHE A 55 20.46 9.12 19.39
C PHE A 55 19.38 8.17 18.83
N GLN A 56 18.51 8.67 17.94
CA GLN A 56 17.41 7.92 17.34
C GLN A 56 16.53 7.19 18.37
N GLU A 57 16.29 7.83 19.52
CA GLU A 57 15.46 7.27 20.57
C GLU A 57 14.02 7.09 20.07
N HIS A 58 13.56 5.84 20.07
CA HIS A 58 12.38 5.42 19.32
C HIS A 58 11.11 6.22 19.66
N GLU A 59 10.88 6.56 20.93
CA GLU A 59 9.69 7.31 21.34
C GLU A 59 9.76 8.76 20.84
N SER A 60 10.92 9.41 20.99
CA SER A 60 11.15 10.78 20.53
C SER A 60 11.07 10.90 19.01
N VAL A 61 11.68 9.97 18.27
CA VAL A 61 11.59 9.93 16.80
C VAL A 61 10.14 9.74 16.36
N ASN A 62 9.40 8.82 16.98
CA ASN A 62 8.00 8.61 16.62
C ASN A 62 7.13 9.84 16.93
N LYS A 63 7.33 10.50 18.08
CA LYS A 63 6.62 11.76 18.39
C LYS A 63 6.93 12.85 17.36
N PHE A 64 8.21 13.02 17.02
CA PHE A 64 8.65 14.02 16.06
C PHE A 64 8.13 13.78 14.64
N LEU A 65 8.19 12.55 14.15
CA LEU A 65 7.72 12.20 12.80
C LEU A 65 6.19 12.22 12.70
N ASN A 66 5.47 11.89 13.77
CA ASN A 66 4.00 11.91 13.81
C ASN A 66 3.40 13.27 14.16
N ALA A 67 4.21 14.31 14.34
CA ALA A 67 3.74 15.67 14.58
C ALA A 67 3.12 16.28 13.31
N ASP A 68 1.97 16.94 13.45
CA ASP A 68 1.39 17.75 12.38
C ASP A 68 2.25 18.98 12.10
N ILE A 69 2.74 19.62 13.17
CA ILE A 69 3.60 20.80 13.13
C ILE A 69 4.72 20.61 14.14
N VAL A 70 5.96 20.82 13.72
CA VAL A 70 7.08 20.98 14.64
C VAL A 70 7.45 22.46 14.73
N ILE A 71 7.64 22.96 15.95
CA ILE A 71 8.17 24.31 16.20
C ILE A 71 9.62 24.17 16.66
N MET A 72 10.54 24.81 15.94
CA MET A 72 11.99 24.73 16.17
C MET A 72 12.57 26.12 16.35
N ASP A 73 13.26 26.37 17.48
CA ASP A 73 14.06 27.58 17.65
C ASP A 73 15.52 27.29 17.25
N VAL A 74 15.96 27.90 16.15
CA VAL A 74 17.29 27.71 15.57
C VAL A 74 18.24 28.86 15.91
N THR A 75 17.92 29.61 16.96
CA THR A 75 18.73 30.72 17.44
C THR A 75 20.15 30.27 17.79
N ASN A 76 20.33 29.10 18.40
CA ASN A 76 21.62 28.54 18.76
C ASN A 76 22.39 28.00 17.53
N PRO A 77 23.53 28.61 17.14
CA PRO A 77 24.31 28.17 15.97
C PRO A 77 24.76 26.70 16.03
N ASP A 78 25.17 26.22 17.21
CA ASP A 78 25.73 24.88 17.40
C ASP A 78 24.74 23.76 17.08
N ARG A 79 23.43 24.07 17.12
CA ARG A 79 22.35 23.10 16.93
C ARG A 79 21.73 23.16 15.55
N ARG A 80 21.96 24.24 14.78
CA ARG A 80 21.38 24.42 13.44
C ARG A 80 21.59 23.22 12.52
N PRO A 81 22.78 22.59 12.44
CA PRO A 81 22.98 21.44 11.56
C PRO A 81 22.00 20.29 11.87
N THR A 82 21.83 19.95 13.15
CA THR A 82 20.91 18.90 13.60
C THR A 82 19.45 19.26 13.31
N PHE A 83 19.03 20.50 13.61
CA PHE A 83 17.68 20.98 13.28
C PHE A 83 17.40 20.86 11.77
N MET A 84 18.35 21.28 10.93
CA MET A 84 18.18 21.22 9.47
C MET A 84 18.14 19.80 8.93
N TYR A 85 18.91 18.87 9.52
CA TYR A 85 18.84 17.45 9.16
C TYR A 85 17.42 16.88 9.43
N HIS A 86 16.89 17.09 10.63
CA HIS A 86 15.56 16.60 10.97
C HIS A 86 14.43 17.31 10.21
N LYS A 87 14.60 18.60 9.89
CA LYS A 87 13.69 19.30 8.97
C LYS A 87 13.70 18.66 7.58
N GLY A 88 14.87 18.35 7.04
CA GLY A 88 15.00 17.64 5.75
C GLY A 88 14.32 16.27 5.77
N ASN A 89 14.42 15.53 6.87
CA ASN A 89 13.72 14.25 7.03
C ASN A 89 12.20 14.43 6.95
N ARG A 90 11.63 15.45 7.61
CA ARG A 90 10.19 15.76 7.52
C ARG A 90 9.77 16.20 6.13
N GLU A 91 10.60 16.98 5.43
CA GLU A 91 10.33 17.35 4.03
C GLU A 91 10.27 16.12 3.11
N SER A 92 11.13 15.12 3.34
CA SER A 92 11.10 13.86 2.58
C SER A 92 9.79 13.08 2.75
N MET A 93 9.06 13.33 3.85
CA MET A 93 7.78 12.71 4.19
C MET A 93 6.56 13.55 3.80
N ASP A 94 6.76 14.68 3.11
CA ASP A 94 5.71 15.66 2.77
C ASP A 94 5.09 16.36 4.00
N CYS A 95 5.82 16.40 5.11
CA CYS A 95 5.48 17.18 6.30
C CYS A 95 6.10 18.58 6.18
N MET A 96 5.35 19.54 5.63
CA MET A 96 5.88 20.85 5.23
C MET A 96 5.47 22.02 6.12
N ASP A 97 4.58 21.81 7.10
CA ASP A 97 3.94 22.88 7.87
C ASP A 97 4.72 23.30 9.14
N ASP A 98 6.00 22.94 9.22
CA ASP A 98 6.85 23.27 10.37
C ASP A 98 7.12 24.78 10.49
N ILE A 99 7.28 25.21 11.74
CA ILE A 99 7.54 26.61 12.13
C ILE A 99 8.98 26.72 12.61
N VAL A 100 9.73 27.64 12.03
CA VAL A 100 11.11 27.94 12.44
C VAL A 100 11.16 29.31 13.10
N LEU A 101 11.73 29.39 14.29
CA LEU A 101 11.93 30.60 15.06
C LEU A 101 13.42 30.94 15.09
N ILE A 102 13.76 32.22 14.99
CA ILE A 102 15.14 32.69 15.16
C ILE A 102 15.16 34.10 15.76
N GLN A 103 15.98 34.31 16.78
CA GLN A 103 16.15 35.63 17.39
C GLN A 103 16.93 36.56 16.47
N ALA A 104 16.48 37.80 16.31
CA ALA A 104 17.27 38.84 15.65
C ALA A 104 18.41 39.28 16.58
N SER A 105 19.54 38.60 16.50
CA SER A 105 20.75 38.91 17.25
C SER A 105 22.00 38.70 16.41
N GLY A 106 22.67 39.81 16.06
CA GLY A 106 23.97 39.78 15.39
C GLY A 106 23.94 39.35 13.92
N VAL A 107 25.07 39.60 13.24
CA VAL A 107 25.27 39.33 11.80
C VAL A 107 25.12 37.84 11.47
N GLU A 108 25.48 36.96 12.41
CA GLU A 108 25.40 35.52 12.22
C GLU A 108 23.95 35.02 12.04
N ASN A 109 23.01 35.54 12.83
CA ASN A 109 21.60 35.16 12.69
C ASN A 109 20.99 35.78 11.43
N ASP A 110 21.42 36.97 11.03
CA ASP A 110 20.98 37.61 9.79
C ASP A 110 21.38 36.78 8.55
N ASN A 111 22.61 36.26 8.52
CA ASN A 111 23.06 35.34 7.48
C ASN A 111 22.27 34.03 7.50
N ALA A 112 22.06 33.44 8.69
CA ALA A 112 21.28 32.21 8.84
C ALA A 112 19.82 32.38 8.35
N ILE A 113 19.19 33.52 8.61
CA ILE A 113 17.84 33.84 8.09
C ILE A 113 17.79 33.74 6.57
N GLN A 114 18.84 34.23 5.89
CA GLN A 114 18.91 34.18 4.44
C GLN A 114 19.14 32.75 3.92
N ASP A 115 20.02 31.98 4.57
CA ASP A 115 20.29 30.59 4.21
C ASP A 115 19.06 29.69 4.39
N LEU A 116 18.32 29.87 5.50
CA LEU A 116 17.08 29.14 5.80
C LEU A 116 16.02 29.31 4.70
N LYS A 117 15.88 30.54 4.16
CA LYS A 117 14.92 30.85 3.10
C LYS A 117 15.29 30.18 1.76
N THR A 118 16.56 29.88 1.53
CA THR A 118 17.02 29.29 0.26
C THR A 118 17.10 27.76 0.31
N THR A 119 17.40 27.18 1.47
CA THR A 119 17.73 25.76 1.61
C THR A 119 16.53 24.89 1.98
N CYS A 120 15.56 25.43 2.72
CA CYS A 120 14.43 24.65 3.25
C CYS A 120 13.07 25.19 2.79
N LYS A 121 12.11 24.29 2.60
CA LYS A 121 10.70 24.67 2.43
C LYS A 121 10.10 24.93 3.81
N ILE A 122 10.23 26.17 4.28
CA ILE A 122 9.68 26.61 5.57
C ILE A 122 8.36 27.33 5.31
N LYS A 123 7.28 26.82 5.90
CA LYS A 123 5.95 27.42 5.75
C LYS A 123 5.81 28.72 6.54
N LEU A 124 6.42 28.76 7.72
CA LEU A 124 6.50 29.95 8.56
C LEU A 124 7.87 30.06 9.22
N LEU A 125 8.60 31.12 8.87
CA LEU A 125 9.80 31.57 9.57
C LEU A 125 9.42 32.81 10.37
N ILE A 126 9.64 32.79 11.70
CA ILE A 126 9.48 33.96 12.56
C ILE A 126 10.85 34.42 13.03
N VAL A 127 11.23 35.63 12.61
CA VAL A 127 12.35 36.37 13.20
C VAL A 127 11.79 37.14 14.39
N TYR A 128 12.26 36.83 15.60
CA TYR A 128 11.69 37.40 16.82
C TYR A 128 12.65 38.33 17.56
N ARG A 129 12.07 39.27 18.32
CA ARG A 129 12.79 40.12 19.28
C ARG A 129 12.07 40.07 20.62
N TYR A 130 12.82 39.86 21.70
CA TYR A 130 12.30 39.94 23.06
C TYR A 130 12.46 41.35 23.64
N ASP A 131 11.38 41.92 24.17
CA ASP A 131 11.37 43.17 24.94
C ASP A 131 11.27 42.82 26.43
N GLU A 132 12.40 42.89 27.12
CA GLU A 132 12.52 42.58 28.55
C GLU A 132 11.64 43.49 29.43
N SER A 133 11.43 44.74 29.02
CA SER A 133 10.71 45.72 29.82
C SER A 133 9.20 45.43 29.89
N LYS A 134 8.67 44.82 28.84
CA LYS A 134 7.25 44.47 28.72
C LYS A 134 7.00 42.97 28.91
N ASP A 135 8.06 42.16 28.93
CA ASP A 135 8.02 40.72 28.83
C ASP A 135 7.19 40.24 27.62
N VAL A 136 7.56 40.72 26.43
CA VAL A 136 6.82 40.44 25.18
C VAL A 136 7.77 40.03 24.05
N PHE A 137 7.34 39.07 23.24
CA PHE A 137 8.03 38.70 22.00
C PHE A 137 7.33 39.33 20.80
N TYR A 138 8.09 40.05 19.98
CA TYR A 138 7.63 40.64 18.74
C TYR A 138 8.09 39.81 17.55
N ASP A 139 7.21 39.63 16.57
CA ASP A 139 7.56 39.13 15.25
C ASP A 139 7.99 40.31 14.38
N ILE A 140 9.26 40.30 13.99
CA ILE A 140 9.91 41.34 13.18
C ILE A 140 10.32 40.80 11.81
N THR A 141 9.75 39.67 11.39
CA THR A 141 10.00 39.04 10.08
C THR A 141 9.66 39.99 8.94
N GLN A 142 8.60 40.77 9.11
CA GLN A 142 8.18 41.81 8.17
C GLN A 142 8.39 43.19 8.81
N SER A 143 8.75 44.19 7.99
CA SER A 143 8.98 45.56 8.42
C SER A 143 7.68 46.34 8.69
N SER A 144 6.80 45.81 9.55
CA SER A 144 5.57 46.49 9.99
C SER A 144 5.82 47.39 11.19
N SER A 145 5.12 48.54 11.26
CA SER A 145 5.20 49.48 12.39
C SER A 145 3.80 49.78 12.94
N PRO A 146 3.47 49.37 14.18
CA PRO A 146 4.29 48.55 15.08
C PRO A 146 4.41 47.09 14.62
N PRO A 147 5.48 46.36 15.01
CA PRO A 147 5.59 44.93 14.72
C PRO A 147 4.52 44.12 15.48
N PRO A 148 3.95 43.07 14.87
CA PRO A 148 2.98 42.21 15.53
C PRO A 148 3.62 41.44 16.70
N LEU A 149 2.78 40.98 17.61
CA LEU A 149 3.19 40.06 18.66
C LEU A 149 3.43 38.67 18.05
N LEU A 150 4.49 38.00 18.49
CA LEU A 150 4.78 36.61 18.10
C LEU A 150 3.56 35.71 18.37
N ASN A 151 2.87 35.93 19.49
CA ASN A 151 1.67 35.18 19.85
C ASN A 151 0.55 35.35 18.82
N THR A 152 0.37 36.56 18.29
CA THR A 152 -0.65 36.84 17.27
C THR A 152 -0.31 36.15 15.96
N THR A 153 0.94 36.23 15.51
CA THR A 153 1.40 35.55 14.29
C THR A 153 1.21 34.04 14.40
N LEU A 154 1.67 33.43 15.50
CA LEU A 154 1.56 31.99 15.73
C LEU A 154 0.10 31.54 15.77
N LYS A 155 -0.76 32.26 16.51
CA LYS A 155 -2.19 31.93 16.61
C LYS A 155 -2.86 31.92 15.23
N CYS A 156 -2.67 32.99 14.44
CA CYS A 156 -3.22 33.08 13.09
C CYS A 156 -2.69 31.99 12.15
N PHE A 157 -1.43 31.57 12.30
CA PHE A 157 -0.88 30.48 11.50
C PHE A 157 -1.46 29.14 11.90
N LEU A 158 -1.48 28.80 13.19
CA LEU A 158 -1.98 27.52 13.68
C LEU A 158 -3.46 27.30 13.31
N GLU A 159 -4.29 28.34 13.42
CA GLU A 159 -5.69 28.31 12.99
C GLU A 159 -5.84 27.98 11.50
N ARG A 160 -5.03 28.61 10.63
CA ARG A 160 -5.03 28.34 9.18
C ARG A 160 -4.41 27.00 8.82
N ALA A 161 -3.36 26.61 9.53
CA ALA A 161 -2.65 25.36 9.32
C ALA A 161 -3.58 24.18 9.63
N ALA A 162 -4.38 24.27 10.71
CA ALA A 162 -5.37 23.26 11.06
C ALA A 162 -6.29 22.90 9.89
N ASP A 163 -6.83 23.90 9.20
CA ASP A 163 -7.73 23.69 8.05
C ASP A 163 -7.00 23.07 6.84
N ASN A 164 -5.78 23.50 6.56
CA ASN A 164 -5.00 23.00 5.41
C ASN A 164 -4.54 21.56 5.63
N ILE A 165 -4.02 21.28 6.82
CA ILE A 165 -3.56 19.97 7.30
C ILE A 165 -4.72 18.96 7.23
N GLN A 166 -5.91 19.37 7.67
CA GLN A 166 -7.11 18.54 7.60
C GLN A 166 -7.50 18.21 6.15
N LYS A 167 -7.45 19.18 5.23
CA LYS A 167 -7.73 18.95 3.80
C LYS A 167 -6.71 18.03 3.13
N GLY A 168 -5.44 18.11 3.53
CA GLY A 168 -4.34 17.27 3.04
C GLY A 168 -4.17 15.94 3.79
N LEU A 169 -5.01 15.63 4.78
CA LEU A 169 -4.80 14.52 5.71
C LEU A 169 -4.65 13.16 5.00
N ALA A 170 -5.47 12.91 3.97
CA ALA A 170 -5.43 11.66 3.22
C ALA A 170 -4.10 11.45 2.50
N ASP A 171 -3.56 12.46 1.83
CA ASP A 171 -2.31 12.34 1.10
C ASP A 171 -1.12 12.19 2.06
N ARG A 172 -1.16 12.84 3.24
CA ARG A 172 -0.14 12.65 4.29
C ARG A 172 -0.11 11.23 4.84
N TYR A 173 -1.26 10.62 5.13
CA TYR A 173 -1.29 9.20 5.54
C TYR A 173 -0.73 8.29 4.44
N ILE A 174 -1.05 8.55 3.17
CA ILE A 174 -0.52 7.77 2.05
C ILE A 174 1.00 7.91 1.95
N SER A 175 1.54 9.13 2.07
CA SER A 175 2.98 9.39 2.12
C SER A 175 3.63 8.61 3.28
N ARG A 176 3.09 8.75 4.50
CA ARG A 176 3.60 8.07 5.70
C ARG A 176 3.62 6.55 5.55
N MET A 177 2.57 5.96 4.97
CA MET A 177 2.53 4.52 4.67
C MET A 177 3.63 4.11 3.70
N ASN A 178 3.82 4.84 2.60
CA ASN A 178 4.85 4.50 1.61
C ASN A 178 6.26 4.58 2.20
N THR A 179 6.55 5.62 2.99
CA THR A 179 7.85 5.76 3.67
C THR A 179 8.06 4.63 4.67
N ARG A 180 7.09 4.39 5.56
CA ARG A 180 7.20 3.32 6.57
C ARG A 180 7.30 1.94 5.98
N LYS A 181 6.73 1.68 4.79
CA LYS A 181 6.90 0.40 4.09
C LYS A 181 8.35 0.12 3.71
N VAL A 182 9.12 1.16 3.40
CA VAL A 182 10.54 1.03 3.03
C VAL A 182 11.41 0.86 4.27
N GLU A 183 11.09 1.59 5.34
CA GLU A 183 11.80 1.52 6.62
C GLU A 183 11.53 0.21 7.38
N LEU A 184 10.25 -0.16 7.49
CA LEU A 184 9.77 -1.35 8.16
C LEU A 184 9.70 -2.47 7.12
N GLN A 185 10.85 -3.05 6.79
CA GLN A 185 10.92 -4.23 5.92
C GLN A 185 10.29 -5.48 6.56
N ASP A 186 9.97 -5.42 7.85
CA ASP A 186 9.25 -6.47 8.58
C ASP A 186 7.73 -6.28 8.49
N SER A 187 7.05 -7.31 7.97
CA SER A 187 5.59 -7.28 7.76
C SER A 187 4.79 -7.08 9.04
N LYS A 188 5.28 -7.57 10.19
CA LYS A 188 4.56 -7.46 11.46
C LYS A 188 4.67 -6.04 12.03
N ALA A 189 5.87 -5.47 12.03
CA ALA A 189 6.08 -4.08 12.43
C ALA A 189 5.29 -3.12 11.52
N TYR A 190 5.26 -3.38 10.21
CA TYR A 190 4.47 -2.59 9.28
C TYR A 190 2.96 -2.74 9.53
N HIS A 191 2.47 -3.95 9.82
CA HIS A 191 1.09 -4.16 10.28
C HIS A 191 0.76 -3.32 11.52
N ASP A 192 1.60 -3.38 12.56
CA ASP A 192 1.38 -2.66 13.81
C ASP A 192 1.29 -1.15 13.57
N PHE A 193 2.15 -0.61 12.70
CA PHE A 193 2.09 0.79 12.27
C PHE A 193 0.77 1.12 11.53
N LEU A 194 0.38 0.30 10.55
CA LEU A 194 -0.85 0.53 9.79
C LEU A 194 -2.08 0.53 10.69
N TRP A 195 -2.16 -0.40 11.63
CA TRP A 195 -3.34 -0.54 12.48
C TRP A 195 -3.34 0.44 13.67
N ASN A 196 -2.26 0.47 14.44
CA ASN A 196 -2.22 1.21 15.70
C ASN A 196 -1.98 2.71 15.50
N GLU A 197 -1.41 3.12 14.37
CA GLU A 197 -1.22 4.54 14.04
C GLU A 197 -2.20 5.01 12.97
N VAL A 198 -2.15 4.46 11.75
CA VAL A 198 -2.94 4.98 10.63
C VAL A 198 -4.44 4.72 10.83
N CYS A 199 -4.87 3.47 11.04
CA CYS A 199 -6.29 3.16 11.26
C CYS A 199 -6.84 3.86 12.49
N ALA A 200 -6.12 3.82 13.62
CA ALA A 200 -6.54 4.42 14.87
C ALA A 200 -6.77 5.94 14.73
N GLU A 201 -5.85 6.66 14.08
CA GLU A 201 -5.98 8.09 13.85
C GLU A 201 -7.06 8.41 12.82
N MET A 202 -7.12 7.66 11.72
CA MET A 202 -8.08 7.86 10.63
C MET A 202 -9.53 7.65 11.09
N LEU A 203 -9.79 6.62 11.90
CA LEU A 203 -11.14 6.23 12.34
C LEU A 203 -11.63 7.03 13.55
N ASN A 204 -10.78 7.86 14.16
CA ASN A 204 -11.15 8.75 15.25
C ASN A 204 -12.21 9.77 14.80
N GLU A 205 -13.19 10.07 15.67
CA GLU A 205 -14.35 10.94 15.42
C GLU A 205 -13.97 12.28 14.76
N THR A 206 -12.86 12.89 15.17
CA THR A 206 -12.41 14.18 14.64
C THR A 206 -11.91 14.13 13.19
N ASN A 207 -11.59 12.95 12.68
CA ASN A 207 -10.94 12.77 11.37
C ASN A 207 -11.86 12.10 10.33
N GLN A 208 -13.00 11.54 10.74
CA GLN A 208 -13.92 10.79 9.86
C GLN A 208 -14.40 11.61 8.65
N GLU A 209 -14.57 12.93 8.82
CA GLU A 209 -14.94 13.86 7.74
C GLU A 209 -13.88 13.95 6.63
N TYR A 210 -12.61 13.72 6.96
CA TYR A 210 -11.49 13.80 6.01
C TYR A 210 -11.07 12.44 5.43
N VAL A 211 -11.65 11.35 5.94
CA VAL A 211 -11.44 10.03 5.36
C VAL A 211 -12.10 9.96 3.99
N THR A 212 -11.29 9.60 2.99
CA THR A 212 -11.73 9.46 1.59
C THR A 212 -11.70 7.99 1.17
N PRO A 213 -12.51 7.59 0.17
CA PRO A 213 -12.41 6.25 -0.40
C PRO A 213 -11.01 5.94 -0.94
N LYS A 214 -10.30 6.93 -1.49
CA LYS A 214 -8.90 6.81 -1.95
C LYS A 214 -7.97 6.35 -0.83
N LEU A 215 -8.07 6.98 0.35
CA LEU A 215 -7.26 6.61 1.52
C LEU A 215 -7.53 5.17 1.95
N ILE A 216 -8.81 4.80 2.07
CA ILE A 216 -9.22 3.44 2.45
C ILE A 216 -8.70 2.41 1.44
N THR A 217 -8.86 2.66 0.14
CA THR A 217 -8.32 1.80 -0.91
C THR A 217 -6.80 1.63 -0.80
N LYS A 218 -6.05 2.71 -0.54
CA LYS A 218 -4.59 2.65 -0.36
C LYS A 218 -4.19 1.85 0.88
N LEU A 219 -4.93 2.00 1.97
CA LEU A 219 -4.71 1.25 3.20
C LEU A 219 -5.03 -0.25 3.02
N MET A 220 -6.10 -0.58 2.30
CA MET A 220 -6.40 -1.98 1.91
C MET A 220 -5.29 -2.58 1.04
N TYR A 221 -4.72 -1.81 0.11
CA TYR A 221 -3.55 -2.27 -0.64
C TYR A 221 -2.31 -2.47 0.25
N ALA A 222 -2.08 -1.58 1.22
CA ALA A 222 -0.96 -1.74 2.16
C ALA A 222 -1.07 -3.04 2.97
N PHE A 223 -2.26 -3.38 3.48
CA PHE A 223 -2.50 -4.68 4.15
C PHE A 223 -2.38 -5.86 3.18
N ARG A 224 -2.88 -5.73 1.94
CA ARG A 224 -2.77 -6.77 0.92
C ARG A 224 -1.32 -7.10 0.59
N ASP A 225 -0.45 -6.09 0.53
CA ASP A 225 0.96 -6.27 0.18
C ASP A 225 1.72 -7.11 1.23
N ILE A 226 1.28 -7.06 2.49
CA ILE A 226 1.78 -7.95 3.57
C ILE A 226 0.89 -9.19 3.79
N GLN A 227 -0.06 -9.45 2.89
CA GLN A 227 -1.02 -10.56 2.92
C GLN A 227 -1.90 -10.63 4.18
N ASP A 228 -2.14 -9.49 4.83
CA ASP A 228 -3.01 -9.39 6.01
C ASP A 228 -4.47 -9.17 5.60
N TYR A 229 -5.09 -10.23 5.11
CA TYR A 229 -6.48 -10.20 4.65
C TYR A 229 -7.49 -9.99 5.80
N GLU A 230 -7.13 -10.41 7.01
CA GLU A 230 -7.96 -10.23 8.21
C GLU A 230 -8.13 -8.75 8.53
N SER A 231 -7.05 -7.98 8.54
CA SER A 231 -7.11 -6.53 8.78
C SER A 231 -7.81 -5.77 7.66
N MET A 232 -7.71 -6.22 6.40
CA MET A 232 -8.49 -5.64 5.30
C MET A 232 -10.00 -5.76 5.57
N ILE A 233 -10.46 -6.93 6.03
CA ILE A 233 -11.87 -7.19 6.32
C ILE A 233 -12.31 -6.37 7.55
N LYS A 234 -11.53 -6.40 8.63
CA LYS A 234 -11.79 -5.61 9.84
C LYS A 234 -11.85 -4.11 9.54
N LEU A 235 -10.95 -3.59 8.71
CA LEU A 235 -10.96 -2.19 8.29
C LEU A 235 -12.29 -1.83 7.61
N ASN A 236 -12.74 -2.63 6.63
CA ASN A 236 -14.00 -2.38 5.95
C ASN A 236 -15.19 -2.40 6.91
N GLN A 237 -15.26 -3.40 7.81
CA GLN A 237 -16.30 -3.50 8.83
C GLN A 237 -16.32 -2.26 9.76
N ARG A 238 -15.15 -1.77 10.19
CA ARG A 238 -15.05 -0.55 10.99
C ARG A 238 -15.49 0.69 10.21
N CYS A 239 -15.14 0.80 8.94
CA CYS A 239 -15.60 1.89 8.08
C CYS A 239 -17.12 1.87 7.87
N GLU A 240 -17.74 0.70 7.75
CA GLU A 240 -19.20 0.53 7.61
C GLU A 240 -19.96 0.89 8.90
N GLN A 241 -19.35 0.69 10.07
CA GLN A 241 -19.92 1.07 11.36
C GLN A 241 -19.93 2.59 11.60
N LEU A 242 -19.07 3.35 10.92
CA LEU A 242 -18.92 4.80 11.10
C LEU A 242 -19.74 5.54 10.04
N LEU A 243 -20.86 6.15 10.45
CA LEU A 243 -21.86 6.72 9.53
C LEU A 243 -21.28 7.67 8.46
N GLU A 244 -20.37 8.58 8.84
CA GLU A 244 -19.76 9.53 7.92
C GLU A 244 -18.85 8.87 6.88
N ILE A 245 -18.14 7.80 7.26
CA ILE A 245 -17.31 7.02 6.35
C ILE A 245 -18.20 6.12 5.48
N ALA A 246 -19.14 5.41 6.11
CA ALA A 246 -20.07 4.50 5.45
C ALA A 246 -20.83 5.17 4.29
N LYS A 247 -21.28 6.42 4.46
CA LYS A 247 -21.90 7.21 3.38
C LYS A 247 -20.99 7.40 2.16
N LYS A 248 -19.69 7.59 2.37
CA LYS A 248 -18.70 7.86 1.31
C LYS A 248 -18.25 6.61 0.58
N ILE A 249 -18.21 5.48 1.28
CA ILE A 249 -17.76 4.19 0.71
C ILE A 249 -18.91 3.33 0.21
N ARG A 250 -20.16 3.67 0.54
CA ARG A 250 -21.35 2.99 0.03
C ARG A 250 -21.30 2.96 -1.50
N ASN A 251 -21.40 1.76 -2.07
CA ASN A 251 -21.30 1.50 -3.52
C ASN A 251 -19.92 1.77 -4.13
N ASN A 252 -18.86 1.93 -3.33
CA ASN A 252 -17.51 2.02 -3.87
C ASN A 252 -17.04 0.64 -4.35
N MET A 253 -17.07 0.44 -5.67
CA MET A 253 -16.72 -0.82 -6.31
C MET A 253 -15.34 -1.35 -5.93
N MET A 254 -14.33 -0.49 -5.84
CA MET A 254 -12.97 -0.91 -5.55
C MET A 254 -12.85 -1.43 -4.11
N ILE A 255 -13.48 -0.74 -3.14
CA ILE A 255 -13.50 -1.19 -1.74
C ILE A 255 -14.26 -2.51 -1.64
N SER A 256 -15.45 -2.62 -2.25
CA SER A 256 -16.21 -3.87 -2.26
C SER A 256 -15.43 -5.03 -2.92
N TYR A 257 -14.76 -4.77 -4.04
CA TYR A 257 -13.88 -5.74 -4.70
C TYR A 257 -12.74 -6.19 -3.80
N LEU A 258 -12.03 -5.25 -3.15
CA LEU A 258 -10.92 -5.57 -2.25
C LEU A 258 -11.38 -6.34 -1.00
N THR A 259 -12.58 -6.04 -0.49
CA THR A 259 -13.19 -6.79 0.62
C THR A 259 -13.51 -8.23 0.19
N ALA A 260 -14.13 -8.42 -0.98
CA ALA A 260 -14.40 -9.75 -1.52
C ALA A 260 -13.11 -10.53 -1.81
N PHE A 261 -12.09 -9.85 -2.33
CA PHE A 261 -10.76 -10.42 -2.54
C PHE A 261 -10.15 -10.89 -1.22
N ALA A 262 -10.14 -10.04 -0.19
CA ALA A 262 -9.58 -10.39 1.12
C ALA A 262 -10.29 -11.62 1.72
N ARG A 263 -11.63 -11.66 1.68
CA ARG A 263 -12.41 -12.82 2.13
C ARG A 263 -12.07 -14.09 1.37
N SER A 264 -12.03 -14.01 0.03
CA SER A 264 -11.64 -15.14 -0.81
C SER A 264 -10.26 -15.70 -0.45
N ARG A 265 -9.30 -14.82 -0.10
CA ARG A 265 -7.94 -15.22 0.29
C ARG A 265 -7.83 -15.72 1.73
N ARG A 266 -8.59 -15.14 2.68
CA ARG A 266 -8.65 -15.58 4.09
C ARG A 266 -9.27 -16.98 4.20
N ASN A 267 -10.32 -17.24 3.42
CA ASN A 267 -10.96 -18.56 3.29
C ASN A 267 -11.43 -19.18 4.62
N GLU A 268 -11.92 -18.36 5.56
CA GLU A 268 -12.63 -18.87 6.73
C GLU A 268 -14.02 -19.41 6.32
N PRO A 269 -14.66 -20.26 7.15
CA PRO A 269 -16.01 -20.75 6.87
C PRO A 269 -16.99 -19.61 6.55
N GLY A 270 -17.60 -19.65 5.36
CA GLY A 270 -18.55 -18.63 4.88
C GLY A 270 -17.93 -17.49 4.07
N ASP A 271 -16.61 -17.27 4.13
CA ASP A 271 -15.97 -16.13 3.47
C ASP A 271 -16.17 -16.10 1.96
N ARG A 272 -16.04 -17.25 1.31
CA ARG A 272 -16.18 -17.33 -0.15
C ARG A 272 -17.61 -17.11 -0.61
N ASP A 273 -18.59 -17.52 0.18
CA ASP A 273 -19.99 -17.30 -0.13
C ASP A 273 -20.36 -15.82 0.04
N GLU A 274 -19.86 -15.17 1.10
CA GLU A 274 -19.98 -13.72 1.27
C GLU A 274 -19.25 -12.95 0.16
N ALA A 275 -18.03 -13.37 -0.21
CA ALA A 275 -17.27 -12.76 -1.30
C ALA A 275 -18.03 -12.85 -2.63
N LEU A 276 -18.60 -14.02 -2.96
CA LEU A 276 -19.43 -14.19 -4.16
C LEU A 276 -20.66 -13.30 -4.11
N SER A 277 -21.38 -13.24 -2.98
CA SER A 277 -22.54 -12.36 -2.81
C SER A 277 -22.20 -10.89 -3.08
N ILE A 278 -21.06 -10.41 -2.55
CA ILE A 278 -20.56 -9.05 -2.82
C ILE A 278 -20.31 -8.85 -4.32
N LEU A 279 -19.58 -9.77 -4.96
CA LEU A 279 -19.20 -9.65 -6.37
C LEU A 279 -20.40 -9.76 -7.31
N GLU A 280 -21.34 -10.64 -7.03
CA GLU A 280 -22.60 -10.79 -7.77
C GLU A 280 -23.45 -9.52 -7.63
N HIS A 281 -23.54 -8.94 -6.42
CA HIS A 281 -24.19 -7.66 -6.24
C HIS A 281 -23.54 -6.55 -7.08
N LEU A 282 -22.20 -6.47 -7.09
CA LEU A 282 -21.48 -5.53 -7.96
C LEU A 282 -21.81 -5.74 -9.44
N CYS A 283 -21.91 -7.01 -9.88
CA CYS A 283 -22.31 -7.35 -11.24
C CYS A 283 -23.74 -6.90 -11.57
N HIS A 284 -24.69 -7.02 -10.65
CA HIS A 284 -26.09 -6.65 -10.87
C HIS A 284 -26.34 -5.13 -10.81
N THR A 285 -25.51 -4.36 -10.10
CA THR A 285 -25.68 -2.90 -9.99
C THR A 285 -25.36 -2.14 -11.28
N LYS A 286 -24.71 -2.77 -12.26
CA LYS A 286 -24.32 -2.15 -13.53
C LYS A 286 -25.32 -2.45 -14.63
N LYS A 287 -25.54 -1.46 -15.50
CA LYS A 287 -26.48 -1.58 -16.64
C LYS A 287 -25.89 -2.37 -17.81
N THR A 288 -24.56 -2.39 -17.94
CA THR A 288 -23.86 -3.05 -19.05
C THR A 288 -22.60 -3.79 -18.58
N GLU A 289 -22.26 -4.90 -19.24
CA GLU A 289 -21.06 -5.67 -18.94
C GLU A 289 -19.76 -4.92 -19.25
N SER A 290 -19.78 -3.97 -20.19
CA SER A 290 -18.65 -3.09 -20.51
C SER A 290 -18.27 -2.12 -19.38
N GLU A 291 -19.17 -1.89 -18.41
CA GLU A 291 -18.91 -1.05 -17.23
C GLU A 291 -18.33 -1.83 -16.04
N LEU A 292 -18.29 -3.16 -16.13
CA LEU A 292 -17.73 -4.04 -15.09
C LEU A 292 -16.24 -4.25 -15.34
N SER A 293 -15.42 -4.06 -14.29
CA SER A 293 -14.01 -4.43 -14.39
C SER A 293 -13.89 -5.93 -14.58
N ASN A 294 -13.05 -6.35 -15.52
CA ASN A 294 -12.72 -7.75 -15.75
C ASN A 294 -12.26 -8.42 -14.45
N ASP A 295 -11.55 -7.69 -13.59
CA ASP A 295 -11.07 -8.17 -12.29
C ASP A 295 -12.20 -8.71 -11.40
N VAL A 296 -13.38 -8.07 -11.41
CA VAL A 296 -14.55 -8.49 -10.62
C VAL A 296 -15.08 -9.84 -11.12
N ILE A 297 -15.29 -9.93 -12.44
CA ILE A 297 -15.81 -11.13 -13.11
C ILE A 297 -14.83 -12.31 -12.94
N CYS A 298 -13.55 -12.03 -13.15
CA CYS A 298 -12.47 -12.99 -12.98
C CYS A 298 -12.28 -13.46 -11.54
N LEU A 299 -12.57 -12.61 -10.54
CA LEU A 299 -12.51 -13.01 -9.14
C LEU A 299 -13.63 -14.00 -8.80
N CYS A 300 -14.84 -13.84 -9.34
CA CYS A 300 -15.89 -14.86 -9.23
C CYS A 300 -15.40 -16.21 -9.78
N GLY A 301 -14.85 -16.20 -11.00
CA GLY A 301 -14.29 -17.39 -11.64
C GLY A 301 -13.18 -18.04 -10.80
N ARG A 302 -12.31 -17.22 -10.20
CA ARG A 302 -11.24 -17.69 -9.31
C ARG A 302 -11.79 -18.34 -8.05
N ILE A 303 -12.79 -17.75 -7.39
CA ILE A 303 -13.39 -18.34 -6.18
C ILE A 303 -13.96 -19.73 -6.47
N TYR A 304 -14.69 -19.88 -7.58
CA TYR A 304 -15.24 -21.19 -7.98
C TYR A 304 -14.14 -22.18 -8.38
N LYS A 305 -13.08 -21.72 -9.07
CA LYS A 305 -11.90 -22.55 -9.37
C LYS A 305 -11.22 -23.04 -8.08
N ASP A 306 -11.09 -22.17 -7.08
CA ASP A 306 -10.50 -22.53 -5.79
C ASP A 306 -11.39 -23.55 -5.04
N LYS A 307 -12.72 -23.36 -5.03
CA LYS A 307 -13.69 -24.35 -4.49
C LYS A 307 -13.56 -25.71 -5.17
N TYR A 308 -13.49 -25.75 -6.50
CA TYR A 308 -13.27 -26.99 -7.25
C TYR A 308 -11.95 -27.67 -6.87
N THR A 309 -10.87 -26.89 -6.80
CA THR A 309 -9.53 -27.40 -6.46
C THR A 309 -9.50 -28.01 -5.07
N GLU A 310 -10.05 -27.32 -4.08
CA GLU A 310 -10.08 -27.75 -2.67
C GLU A 310 -11.04 -28.92 -2.42
N SER A 311 -12.05 -29.10 -3.28
CA SER A 311 -12.87 -30.33 -3.30
C SER A 311 -12.14 -31.55 -3.87
N PHE A 312 -10.82 -31.48 -4.05
CA PHE A 312 -10.02 -32.49 -4.74
C PHE A 312 -10.58 -32.82 -6.13
N CYS A 313 -10.98 -31.78 -6.87
CA CYS A 313 -11.51 -31.88 -8.23
C CYS A 313 -12.86 -32.63 -8.33
N GLN A 314 -13.65 -32.68 -7.26
CA GLN A 314 -14.94 -33.39 -7.22
C GLN A 314 -16.15 -32.49 -7.49
N ASP A 315 -16.11 -31.22 -7.07
CA ASP A 315 -17.22 -30.27 -7.20
C ASP A 315 -17.38 -29.76 -8.65
N GLN A 316 -18.07 -30.55 -9.46
CA GLN A 316 -18.35 -30.21 -10.86
C GLN A 316 -19.23 -28.98 -11.02
N GLU A 317 -20.06 -28.63 -10.03
CA GLU A 317 -20.89 -27.42 -10.09
C GLU A 317 -20.00 -26.18 -10.02
N SER A 318 -19.02 -26.16 -9.09
CA SER A 318 -18.03 -25.08 -9.04
C SER A 318 -17.16 -25.03 -10.30
N LEU A 319 -16.79 -26.17 -10.89
CA LEU A 319 -16.09 -26.17 -12.18
C LEU A 319 -16.91 -25.48 -13.27
N ASP A 320 -18.20 -25.79 -13.36
CA ASP A 320 -19.10 -25.24 -14.37
C ASP A 320 -19.31 -23.74 -14.20
N LYS A 321 -19.50 -23.28 -12.95
CA LYS A 321 -19.58 -21.85 -12.63
C LYS A 321 -18.27 -21.13 -12.92
N ALA A 322 -17.11 -21.73 -12.61
CA ALA A 322 -15.82 -21.13 -12.92
C ALA A 322 -15.66 -20.91 -14.43
N ILE A 323 -16.02 -21.91 -15.25
CA ILE A 323 -16.00 -21.81 -16.71
C ILE A 323 -16.92 -20.70 -17.19
N GLU A 324 -18.14 -20.61 -16.66
CA GLU A 324 -19.10 -19.57 -17.02
C GLU A 324 -18.55 -18.16 -16.73
N TRP A 325 -18.02 -17.94 -15.53
CA TRP A 325 -17.46 -16.65 -15.13
C TRP A 325 -16.24 -16.26 -15.97
N TYR A 326 -15.30 -17.18 -16.20
CA TYR A 326 -14.14 -16.88 -17.05
C TYR A 326 -14.52 -16.68 -18.52
N ARG A 327 -15.52 -17.43 -19.03
CA ARG A 327 -16.08 -17.22 -20.38
C ARG A 327 -16.67 -15.82 -20.50
N ARG A 328 -17.44 -15.39 -19.50
CA ARG A 328 -18.01 -14.05 -19.43
C ARG A 328 -16.93 -12.97 -19.41
N GLY A 329 -15.91 -13.13 -18.55
CA GLY A 329 -14.82 -12.17 -18.43
C GLY A 329 -13.97 -12.06 -19.69
N PHE A 330 -13.70 -13.19 -20.34
CA PHE A 330 -12.95 -13.22 -21.59
C PHE A 330 -13.74 -12.67 -22.79
N ALA A 331 -15.06 -12.86 -22.82
CA ALA A 331 -15.92 -12.28 -23.84
C ALA A 331 -16.05 -10.76 -23.71
N ALA A 332 -16.08 -10.24 -22.48
CA ALA A 332 -16.18 -8.80 -22.20
C ALA A 332 -14.89 -8.05 -22.55
N ASP A 333 -13.73 -8.58 -22.14
CA ASP A 333 -12.42 -8.00 -22.44
C ASP A 333 -11.35 -9.11 -22.56
N PRO A 334 -11.02 -9.54 -23.79
CA PRO A 334 -10.06 -10.62 -24.02
C PRO A 334 -8.65 -10.29 -23.51
N ASN A 335 -8.26 -10.93 -22.41
CA ASN A 335 -6.94 -10.81 -21.81
C ASN A 335 -6.32 -12.18 -21.47
N ILE A 336 -5.00 -12.16 -21.26
CA ILE A 336 -4.19 -13.37 -21.02
C ILE A 336 -4.69 -14.14 -19.79
N TYR A 337 -4.96 -13.42 -18.68
CA TYR A 337 -5.36 -14.02 -17.41
C TYR A 337 -6.71 -14.75 -17.50
N ALA A 338 -7.75 -14.12 -18.06
CA ALA A 338 -9.05 -14.74 -18.23
C ALA A 338 -8.98 -15.91 -19.23
N GLY A 339 -8.26 -15.72 -20.34
CA GLY A 339 -8.17 -16.72 -21.41
C GLY A 339 -7.46 -18.00 -20.98
N ILE A 340 -6.32 -17.91 -20.27
CA ILE A 340 -5.59 -19.10 -19.85
C ILE A 340 -6.35 -19.90 -18.79
N ASN A 341 -7.00 -19.22 -17.83
CA ASN A 341 -7.85 -19.89 -16.84
C ASN A 341 -9.06 -20.56 -17.49
N LEU A 342 -9.70 -19.90 -18.48
CA LEU A 342 -10.79 -20.52 -19.23
C LEU A 342 -10.33 -21.76 -19.99
N LEU A 343 -9.22 -21.65 -20.73
CA LEU A 343 -8.65 -22.78 -21.49
C LEU A 343 -8.29 -23.95 -20.57
N PHE A 344 -7.68 -23.65 -19.43
CA PHE A 344 -7.33 -24.62 -18.40
C PHE A 344 -8.56 -25.39 -17.89
N LEU A 345 -9.64 -24.69 -17.52
CA LEU A 345 -10.86 -25.33 -17.03
C LEU A 345 -11.59 -26.12 -18.15
N LEU A 346 -11.53 -25.64 -19.39
CA LEU A 346 -12.04 -26.39 -20.55
C LEU A 346 -11.24 -27.67 -20.81
N ALA A 347 -9.92 -27.66 -20.57
CA ALA A 347 -9.07 -28.85 -20.69
C ALA A 347 -9.39 -29.92 -19.65
N ILE A 348 -9.77 -29.49 -18.43
CA ILE A 348 -10.30 -30.38 -17.40
C ILE A 348 -11.62 -31.02 -17.86
N LYS A 349 -12.56 -30.21 -18.37
CA LYS A 349 -13.92 -30.65 -18.71
C LYS A 349 -14.00 -31.46 -20.02
N THR A 350 -13.15 -31.17 -21.00
CA THR A 350 -13.26 -31.72 -22.37
C THR A 350 -12.31 -32.89 -22.59
N GLU A 351 -12.80 -34.03 -23.14
CA GLU A 351 -11.94 -35.18 -23.47
C GLU A 351 -10.90 -34.87 -24.55
N ASP A 352 -11.35 -34.31 -25.68
CA ASP A 352 -10.49 -33.92 -26.81
C ASP A 352 -10.53 -32.40 -26.99
N LEU A 353 -9.58 -31.72 -26.36
CA LEU A 353 -9.45 -30.26 -26.44
C LEU A 353 -9.19 -29.78 -27.87
N LYS A 354 -8.50 -30.58 -28.71
CA LYS A 354 -8.18 -30.22 -30.10
C LYS A 354 -9.43 -30.14 -30.97
N ARG A 355 -10.48 -30.90 -30.63
CA ARG A 355 -11.79 -30.86 -31.32
C ARG A 355 -12.75 -29.81 -30.74
N ASN A 356 -12.39 -29.15 -29.65
CA ASN A 356 -13.24 -28.12 -29.04
C ASN A 356 -13.03 -26.77 -29.74
N ASN A 357 -14.05 -26.34 -30.48
CA ASN A 357 -14.04 -25.07 -31.23
C ASN A 357 -13.82 -23.84 -30.34
N GLU A 358 -14.37 -23.84 -29.12
CA GLU A 358 -14.18 -22.74 -28.16
C GLU A 358 -12.71 -22.68 -27.71
N ALA A 359 -12.15 -23.82 -27.29
CA ALA A 359 -10.75 -23.91 -26.88
C ALA A 359 -9.79 -23.50 -28.00
N TYR A 360 -10.04 -23.93 -29.24
CA TYR A 360 -9.24 -23.53 -30.40
C TYR A 360 -9.24 -22.02 -30.63
N ARG A 361 -10.41 -21.37 -30.52
CA ARG A 361 -10.53 -19.91 -30.64
C ARG A 361 -9.78 -19.19 -29.52
N ILE A 362 -9.89 -19.68 -28.28
CA ILE A 362 -9.16 -19.13 -27.13
C ILE A 362 -7.65 -19.26 -27.35
N ILE A 363 -7.16 -20.41 -27.81
CA ILE A 363 -5.74 -20.64 -28.12
C ILE A 363 -5.23 -19.63 -29.15
N ILE A 364 -5.98 -19.38 -30.23
CA ILE A 364 -5.60 -18.38 -31.24
C ILE A 364 -5.49 -16.99 -30.61
N GLN A 365 -6.49 -16.60 -29.83
CA GLN A 365 -6.51 -15.28 -29.19
C GLN A 365 -5.39 -15.13 -28.15
N LEU A 366 -5.11 -16.16 -27.35
CA LEU A 366 -3.99 -16.18 -26.40
C LEU A 366 -2.64 -16.04 -27.11
N ASN A 367 -2.42 -16.77 -28.20
CA ASN A 367 -1.21 -16.61 -29.01
C ASN A 367 -1.08 -15.19 -29.58
N ALA A 368 -2.18 -14.59 -30.04
CA ALA A 368 -2.18 -13.20 -30.52
C ALA A 368 -1.89 -12.19 -29.40
N LEU A 369 -2.40 -12.42 -28.18
CA LEU A 369 -2.14 -11.58 -27.01
C LEU A 369 -0.67 -11.71 -26.54
N LEU A 370 -0.14 -12.93 -26.45
CA LEU A 370 1.27 -13.18 -26.12
C LEU A 370 2.21 -12.61 -27.19
N GLY A 371 1.86 -12.73 -28.48
CA GLY A 371 2.64 -12.14 -29.57
C GLY A 371 2.72 -10.60 -29.52
N LYS A 372 1.76 -9.93 -28.86
CA LYS A 372 1.84 -8.48 -28.61
C LYS A 372 2.80 -8.14 -27.46
N LYS A 373 3.14 -9.10 -26.59
CA LYS A 373 4.05 -8.91 -25.45
C LYS A 373 5.52 -9.07 -25.83
N GLY A 374 5.82 -9.91 -26.82
CA GLY A 374 7.17 -10.14 -27.31
C GLY A 374 7.20 -10.82 -28.67
N ARG A 375 8.27 -10.62 -29.44
CA ARG A 375 8.44 -11.23 -30.77
C ARG A 375 8.77 -12.72 -30.69
N SER A 376 9.33 -13.14 -29.56
CA SER A 376 9.68 -14.53 -29.25
C SER A 376 9.60 -14.78 -27.74
N LEU A 377 9.61 -16.05 -27.33
CA LEU A 377 9.68 -16.44 -25.92
C LEU A 377 10.87 -15.77 -25.19
N ARG A 378 12.00 -15.58 -25.89
CA ARG A 378 13.20 -14.95 -25.33
C ARG A 378 13.01 -13.48 -25.00
N ASP A 379 12.08 -12.80 -25.66
CA ASP A 379 11.79 -11.38 -25.43
C ASP A 379 10.81 -11.16 -24.26
N LEU A 380 10.18 -12.24 -23.76
CA LEU A 380 9.28 -12.16 -22.62
C LEU A 380 10.11 -12.04 -21.33
N THR A 381 10.00 -10.89 -20.67
CA THR A 381 10.71 -10.60 -19.41
C THR A 381 9.79 -10.69 -18.19
N ASP A 382 8.48 -10.59 -18.39
CA ASP A 382 7.49 -10.78 -17.34
C ASP A 382 7.24 -12.28 -17.12
N TYR A 383 7.31 -12.72 -15.86
CA TYR A 383 7.10 -14.12 -15.51
C TYR A 383 5.70 -14.62 -15.92
N TRP A 384 4.65 -13.82 -15.77
CA TRP A 384 3.28 -14.25 -16.03
C TRP A 384 3.02 -14.46 -17.52
N ASP A 385 3.67 -13.66 -18.38
CA ASP A 385 3.64 -13.88 -19.83
C ASP A 385 4.31 -15.23 -20.18
N VAL A 386 5.45 -15.56 -19.58
CA VAL A 386 6.17 -16.83 -19.79
C VAL A 386 5.41 -18.02 -19.20
N ALA A 387 4.87 -17.89 -17.98
CA ALA A 387 4.07 -18.92 -17.33
C ALA A 387 2.78 -19.21 -18.12
N THR A 388 2.16 -18.19 -18.71
CA THR A 388 1.01 -18.40 -19.59
C THR A 388 1.41 -19.14 -20.87
N TYR A 389 2.57 -18.80 -21.47
CA TYR A 389 3.11 -19.54 -22.61
C TYR A 389 3.35 -21.01 -22.25
N PHE A 390 3.92 -21.27 -21.07
CA PHE A 390 4.13 -22.61 -20.53
C PHE A 390 2.81 -23.38 -20.37
N GLU A 391 1.83 -22.82 -19.65
CA GLU A 391 0.52 -23.45 -19.42
C GLU A 391 -0.22 -23.72 -20.75
N LEU A 392 -0.20 -22.76 -21.68
CA LEU A 392 -0.84 -22.87 -22.99
C LEU A 392 -0.30 -24.05 -23.79
N HIS A 393 1.02 -24.26 -23.79
CA HIS A 393 1.65 -25.35 -24.52
C HIS A 393 1.56 -26.69 -23.78
N ALA A 394 1.61 -26.69 -22.44
CA ALA A 394 1.39 -27.88 -21.62
C ALA A 394 -0.03 -28.43 -21.82
N VAL A 395 -1.06 -27.57 -21.83
CA VAL A 395 -2.46 -27.96 -22.09
C VAL A 395 -2.64 -28.56 -23.48
N GLN A 396 -1.92 -28.06 -24.48
CA GLN A 396 -1.95 -28.58 -25.85
C GLN A 396 -1.07 -29.81 -26.07
N ARG A 397 -0.27 -30.21 -25.06
CA ARG A 397 0.77 -31.25 -25.15
C ARG A 397 1.84 -30.95 -26.20
N ASP A 398 2.19 -29.68 -26.36
CA ASP A 398 3.34 -29.23 -27.15
C ASP A 398 4.56 -29.20 -26.21
N TRP A 399 5.07 -30.39 -25.90
CA TRP A 399 6.08 -30.60 -24.87
C TRP A 399 7.38 -29.85 -25.15
N SER A 400 7.81 -29.78 -26.41
CA SER A 400 9.04 -29.08 -26.80
C SER A 400 8.97 -27.59 -26.43
N LYS A 401 7.85 -26.91 -26.73
CA LYS A 401 7.67 -25.50 -26.36
C LYS A 401 7.44 -25.30 -24.87
N ALA A 402 6.75 -26.22 -24.21
CA ALA A 402 6.58 -26.19 -22.76
C ALA A 402 7.94 -26.28 -22.05
N CYS A 403 8.84 -27.16 -22.49
CA CYS A 403 10.19 -27.28 -21.93
C CYS A 403 11.04 -26.01 -22.12
N LEU A 404 10.95 -25.37 -23.29
CA LEU A 404 11.62 -24.08 -23.53
C LEU A 404 11.10 -22.99 -22.57
N ALA A 405 9.78 -22.95 -22.36
CA ALA A 405 9.16 -22.00 -21.44
C ALA A 405 9.54 -22.29 -19.98
N ALA A 406 9.59 -23.55 -19.57
CA ALA A 406 10.06 -23.97 -18.26
C ALA A 406 11.51 -23.52 -18.00
N LEU A 407 12.42 -23.74 -18.96
CA LEU A 407 13.79 -23.23 -18.87
C LEU A 407 13.81 -21.70 -18.70
N HIS A 408 12.98 -20.98 -19.46
CA HIS A 408 12.91 -19.52 -19.36
C HIS A 408 12.31 -19.06 -18.01
N MET A 409 11.30 -19.75 -17.48
CA MET A 409 10.78 -19.51 -16.13
C MET A 409 11.87 -19.68 -15.06
N TYR A 410 12.70 -20.71 -15.19
CA TYR A 410 13.84 -20.92 -14.29
C TYR A 410 14.84 -19.75 -14.37
N LEU A 411 15.21 -19.33 -15.59
CA LEU A 411 16.16 -18.23 -15.81
C LEU A 411 15.66 -16.87 -15.27
N LEU A 412 14.33 -16.65 -15.22
CA LEU A 412 13.75 -15.45 -14.63
C LEU A 412 13.87 -15.38 -13.10
N ASN A 413 14.19 -16.50 -12.43
CA ASN A 413 14.34 -16.61 -10.97
C ASN A 413 13.19 -15.93 -10.19
N PRO A 414 11.92 -16.31 -10.44
CA PRO A 414 10.77 -15.67 -9.83
C PRO A 414 10.65 -16.02 -8.33
N PRO A 415 9.91 -15.21 -7.55
CA PRO A 415 9.51 -15.60 -6.20
C PRO A 415 8.77 -16.94 -6.18
N ILE A 416 8.99 -17.77 -5.16
CA ILE A 416 8.45 -19.13 -5.09
C ILE A 416 6.93 -19.19 -5.22
N TRP A 417 6.22 -18.18 -4.71
CA TRP A 417 4.76 -18.15 -4.78
C TRP A 417 4.22 -18.01 -6.21
N TYR A 418 5.01 -17.44 -7.14
CA TYR A 418 4.69 -17.41 -8.57
C TYR A 418 4.68 -18.84 -9.15
N LEU A 419 5.77 -19.58 -8.92
CA LEU A 419 5.91 -20.98 -9.35
C LEU A 419 4.81 -21.85 -8.75
N LYS A 420 4.52 -21.68 -7.45
CA LYS A 420 3.45 -22.41 -6.75
C LYS A 420 2.10 -22.26 -7.45
N SER A 421 1.75 -21.06 -7.91
CA SER A 421 0.50 -20.84 -8.63
C SER A 421 0.44 -21.61 -9.96
N THR A 422 1.50 -21.54 -10.76
CA THR A 422 1.55 -22.17 -12.10
C THR A 422 1.60 -23.69 -12.01
N ILE A 423 2.44 -24.24 -11.13
CA ILE A 423 2.60 -25.70 -10.99
C ILE A 423 1.35 -26.33 -10.38
N ASN A 424 0.70 -25.67 -9.41
CA ASN A 424 -0.56 -26.17 -8.85
C ASN A 424 -1.66 -26.30 -9.92
N ASN A 425 -1.77 -25.34 -10.85
CA ASN A 425 -2.69 -25.48 -11.98
C ASN A 425 -2.41 -26.79 -12.75
N LEU A 426 -1.17 -27.01 -13.18
CA LEU A 426 -0.84 -28.20 -13.98
C LEU A 426 -1.01 -29.51 -13.21
N LYS A 427 -0.72 -29.54 -11.91
CA LYS A 427 -1.02 -30.69 -11.03
C LYS A 427 -2.51 -31.01 -11.02
N ILE A 428 -3.37 -30.00 -10.87
CA ILE A 428 -4.83 -30.14 -10.91
C ILE A 428 -5.30 -30.70 -12.26
N LEU A 429 -4.78 -30.16 -13.37
CA LEU A 429 -5.12 -30.67 -14.71
C LEU A 429 -4.74 -32.14 -14.88
N HIS A 430 -3.53 -32.51 -14.45
CA HIS A 430 -3.05 -33.88 -14.51
C HIS A 430 -3.92 -34.81 -13.66
N GLN A 431 -4.24 -34.41 -12.42
CA GLN A 431 -5.11 -35.15 -11.51
C GLN A 431 -6.51 -35.35 -12.09
N ALA A 432 -7.15 -34.27 -12.55
CA ALA A 432 -8.50 -34.34 -13.12
C ALA A 432 -8.55 -35.20 -14.40
N THR A 433 -7.53 -35.06 -15.26
CA THR A 433 -7.39 -35.88 -16.47
C THR A 433 -7.20 -37.35 -16.12
N ARG A 434 -6.39 -37.67 -15.09
CA ARG A 434 -6.22 -39.05 -14.59
C ARG A 434 -7.51 -39.62 -14.02
N MET A 435 -8.24 -38.89 -13.20
CA MET A 435 -9.51 -39.39 -12.62
C MET A 435 -10.55 -39.68 -13.71
N ARG A 436 -10.61 -38.84 -14.74
CA ARG A 436 -11.44 -39.09 -15.92
C ARG A 436 -10.98 -40.33 -16.69
N ASN A 437 -9.68 -40.48 -16.89
CA ASN A 437 -9.10 -41.58 -17.67
C ASN A 437 -8.98 -42.91 -16.88
N GLN A 438 -9.06 -42.88 -15.54
CA GLN A 438 -9.15 -44.09 -14.71
C GLN A 438 -10.43 -44.88 -15.00
N LYS A 439 -11.49 -44.23 -15.49
CA LYS A 439 -12.70 -44.90 -16.04
C LYS A 439 -12.46 -45.61 -17.38
N LYS A 440 -11.28 -45.45 -18.01
CA LYS A 440 -10.86 -46.06 -19.28
C LYS A 440 -9.60 -46.92 -19.15
N LEU A 441 -9.27 -47.43 -17.94
CA LEU A 441 -8.16 -48.36 -17.76
C LEU A 441 -8.49 -49.76 -18.32
N GLN A 442 -8.36 -49.89 -19.63
CA GLN A 442 -7.75 -51.04 -20.29
C GLN A 442 -7.28 -50.58 -21.68
N GLN A 443 -5.98 -50.77 -21.94
CA GLN A 443 -5.31 -50.65 -23.24
C GLN A 443 -4.96 -49.24 -23.73
N GLN A 444 -3.80 -48.73 -23.30
CA GLN A 444 -2.71 -48.35 -24.22
C GLN A 444 -1.54 -47.81 -23.38
N ARG A 445 -0.42 -48.56 -23.35
CA ARG A 445 0.89 -47.97 -23.04
C ARG A 445 1.29 -47.18 -24.28
N SER A 446 1.06 -45.87 -24.27
CA SER A 446 1.66 -44.99 -25.28
C SER A 446 3.16 -44.91 -25.05
N ILE A 447 3.93 -44.94 -26.14
CA ILE A 447 5.35 -44.61 -26.13
C ILE A 447 5.44 -43.13 -25.68
N ILE A 448 6.09 -42.89 -24.53
CA ILE A 448 6.36 -41.54 -24.03
C ILE A 448 7.43 -40.94 -24.95
N SER A 449 7.22 -39.72 -25.43
CA SER A 449 8.24 -39.02 -26.24
C SER A 449 9.35 -38.46 -25.36
N ASP A 450 10.58 -38.37 -25.85
CA ASP A 450 11.71 -37.78 -25.11
C ASP A 450 11.38 -36.38 -24.53
N ASP A 451 10.62 -35.55 -25.25
CA ASP A 451 10.19 -34.23 -24.77
C ASP A 451 9.19 -34.28 -23.60
N GLU A 452 8.39 -35.35 -23.49
CA GLU A 452 7.44 -35.55 -22.39
C GLU A 452 8.19 -35.93 -21.10
N ASP A 453 9.25 -36.72 -21.20
CA ASP A 453 10.14 -37.02 -20.08
C ASP A 453 10.86 -35.76 -19.56
N VAL A 454 11.33 -34.90 -20.48
CA VAL A 454 11.93 -33.60 -20.11
C VAL A 454 10.90 -32.67 -19.48
N TYR A 455 9.66 -32.66 -19.97
CA TYR A 455 8.58 -31.90 -19.35
C TYR A 455 8.28 -32.39 -17.93
N SER A 456 8.21 -33.71 -17.73
CA SER A 456 8.06 -34.32 -16.40
C SER A 456 9.19 -33.92 -15.46
N PHE A 457 10.44 -33.92 -15.92
CA PHE A 457 11.57 -33.40 -15.14
C PHE A 457 11.34 -31.96 -14.68
N TRP A 458 10.87 -31.07 -15.55
CA TRP A 458 10.61 -29.67 -15.17
C TRP A 458 9.50 -29.54 -14.13
N ILE A 459 8.44 -30.33 -14.23
CA ILE A 459 7.34 -30.34 -13.25
C ILE A 459 7.84 -30.82 -11.88
N ASP A 460 8.66 -31.86 -11.85
CA ASP A 460 9.25 -32.39 -10.61
C ASP A 460 10.24 -31.37 -10.02
N PHE A 461 11.14 -30.83 -10.84
CA PHE A 461 12.10 -29.80 -10.43
C PHE A 461 11.43 -28.59 -9.78
N PHE A 462 10.37 -28.05 -10.40
CA PHE A 462 9.64 -26.93 -9.80
C PHE A 462 8.84 -27.35 -8.57
N SER A 463 8.30 -28.56 -8.53
CA SER A 463 7.59 -29.09 -7.35
C SER A 463 8.52 -29.18 -6.14
N ASP A 464 9.69 -29.78 -6.31
CA ASP A 464 10.71 -29.89 -5.26
C ASP A 464 11.18 -28.52 -4.79
N SER A 465 11.33 -27.57 -5.72
CA SER A 465 11.68 -26.18 -5.39
C SER A 465 10.62 -25.49 -4.53
N ILE A 466 9.33 -25.77 -4.78
CA ILE A 466 8.21 -25.20 -4.00
C ILE A 466 8.13 -25.84 -2.60
N ASP A 467 8.42 -27.13 -2.47
CA ASP A 467 8.31 -27.87 -1.21
C ASP A 467 9.54 -27.69 -0.29
N SER A 468 10.66 -27.19 -0.83
CA SER A 468 11.91 -26.94 -0.08
C SER A 468 11.92 -25.67 0.78
N VAL A 469 10.84 -24.87 0.75
CA VAL A 469 10.68 -23.58 1.45
C VAL A 469 9.39 -23.57 2.26
#